data_AF-A0A3L7QQ39-F1
#
_entry.id   AF-A0A3L7QQ39-F1
#
_cell.length_a   1.000
_cell.length_b   1.000
_cell.length_c   1.000
_cell.angle_alpha   90.00
_cell.angle_beta   90.00
_cell.angle_gamma   90.00
#
_symmetry.space_group_name_H-M   'P 1'
#
loop_
_entity.id
_entity.type
_entity.pdbx_description
1 polymer ?
#
loop_
_entity_poly.entity_id
_entity_poly.type
_entity_poly.pdbx_seq_one_letter_code
_entity_poly.pdbx_strand_id
1 'polypeptide(L)'
;MEHSATPSGESFPRLYLKDADSESMDGCIVNYASEHYDLTMSLKDPLHPSFSVFLESLKRECTKRGLRFLLVHEAMVAETIEKIRIGKLSSGFHLDFFSLWHEANEPFAKLAQTIQDCGGKPINSPHRSRLFTDKAASHSELTKNNLGVPRSLILRPGLSEKTIRQMIVGFLSKKNSTWEGGLFLKKGNGFGNKGVTHIKTAVLEELIPQVQKVLASDPMDSYLLQEEVCCGYMQTNQGLTRPAYWRIIYCMGDFHAFWWKPAEYCAPEEKSYIPLEQAELRTFRLQPLLDFAEELKELSGLDWFSTEICLHEKPAHSKHQIRSENGAMLPLVAIDYFNDQCDVHVQSQWHGAPPDLFVNTVARRFAEHATSLSRMNKSRKAG
;
A
#
# COMPACT_ATOMS: atom_id res chain seq x y z
N MET A 1 -65.10 23.36 -11.79
CA MET A 1 -65.70 22.35 -12.70
C MET A 1 -65.21 21.01 -12.22
N GLU A 2 -66.16 20.23 -11.68
CA GLU A 2 -66.21 18.77 -11.52
C GLU A 2 -65.09 18.09 -10.71
N HIS A 3 -65.32 17.83 -9.42
CA HIS A 3 -65.89 16.60 -8.82
C HIS A 3 -64.75 15.63 -8.37
N SER A 4 -64.43 15.57 -7.06
CA SER A 4 -64.86 14.54 -6.08
C SER A 4 -64.40 13.12 -6.46
N ALA A 5 -63.81 12.26 -5.63
CA ALA A 5 -63.70 12.14 -4.19
C ALA A 5 -62.58 11.13 -3.87
N THR A 6 -61.98 11.20 -2.69
CA THR A 6 -61.34 10.02 -2.05
C THR A 6 -62.41 9.03 -1.60
N PRO A 7 -62.10 7.71 -1.63
CA PRO A 7 -62.31 6.93 -0.42
C PRO A 7 -61.20 5.92 -0.09
N SER A 8 -60.94 5.85 1.21
CA SER A 8 -60.62 4.68 2.05
C SER A 8 -60.04 3.40 1.44
N GLY A 9 -58.91 2.98 2.02
CA GLY A 9 -58.75 1.69 2.69
C GLY A 9 -58.85 0.43 1.84
N GLU A 10 -57.73 -0.26 1.64
CA GLU A 10 -57.74 -1.71 1.62
C GLU A 10 -56.40 -2.31 2.08
N SER A 11 -56.54 -3.24 3.01
CA SER A 11 -55.52 -4.04 3.66
C SER A 11 -54.98 -5.15 2.74
N PHE A 12 -53.75 -5.57 3.01
CA PHE A 12 -53.08 -6.81 2.59
C PHE A 12 -53.99 -8.00 2.24
N PRO A 13 -53.46 -8.94 1.44
CA PRO A 13 -53.52 -10.34 1.79
C PRO A 13 -52.14 -10.84 2.25
N ARG A 14 -52.04 -11.09 3.56
CA ARG A 14 -51.27 -12.21 4.10
C ARG A 14 -51.83 -13.48 3.48
N LEU A 15 -51.08 -14.15 2.62
CA LEU A 15 -51.35 -15.56 2.33
C LEU A 15 -50.66 -16.41 3.40
N TYR A 16 -51.44 -16.68 4.45
CA TYR A 16 -51.35 -17.93 5.19
C TYR A 16 -51.80 -19.05 4.23
N LEU A 17 -50.91 -20.01 3.98
CA LEU A 17 -51.35 -21.40 3.80
C LEU A 17 -50.87 -22.13 5.06
N LYS A 18 -51.84 -22.55 5.87
CA LYS A 18 -51.64 -23.39 7.05
C LYS A 18 -52.00 -24.82 6.68
N ASP A 19 -51.02 -25.68 6.93
CA ASP A 19 -51.09 -27.04 7.48
C ASP A 19 -51.92 -28.11 6.75
N ALA A 20 -51.22 -29.08 6.15
CA ALA A 20 -51.27 -30.50 6.53
C ALA A 20 -50.36 -31.31 5.59
N ASP A 21 -49.14 -31.61 6.02
CA ASP A 21 -48.76 -33.00 6.29
C ASP A 21 -47.30 -33.07 6.75
N SER A 22 -47.14 -33.83 7.82
CA SER A 22 -45.94 -34.08 8.58
C SER A 22 -44.92 -34.87 7.77
N GLU A 23 -43.83 -34.23 7.36
CA GLU A 23 -42.53 -34.91 7.31
C GLU A 23 -41.49 -33.95 7.89
N SER A 24 -40.89 -34.37 8.99
CA SER A 24 -39.72 -33.74 9.60
C SER A 24 -38.58 -33.70 8.58
N MET A 25 -38.43 -32.58 7.87
CA MET A 25 -37.15 -32.20 7.30
C MET A 25 -36.24 -31.69 8.42
N ASP A 26 -35.80 -32.63 9.27
CA ASP A 26 -34.43 -32.62 9.78
C ASP A 26 -33.51 -32.78 8.57
N GLY A 27 -33.42 -31.71 7.78
CA GLY A 27 -32.49 -31.56 6.68
C GLY A 27 -31.11 -31.48 7.28
N CYS A 28 -30.50 -32.65 7.46
CA CYS A 28 -29.09 -32.91 7.70
C CYS A 28 -28.23 -31.65 7.50
N ILE A 29 -28.03 -30.87 8.57
CA ILE A 29 -26.91 -29.94 8.62
C ILE A 29 -25.70 -30.87 8.64
N VAL A 30 -25.21 -31.19 7.45
CA VAL A 30 -23.89 -31.79 7.30
C VAL A 30 -22.96 -30.75 7.91
N ASN A 31 -22.59 -30.98 9.17
CA ASN A 31 -21.49 -30.31 9.83
C ASN A 31 -20.23 -30.66 9.02
N TYR A 32 -20.04 -29.99 7.89
CA TYR A 32 -18.74 -29.96 7.26
C TYR A 32 -17.80 -29.39 8.30
N ALA A 33 -16.82 -30.17 8.72
CA ALA A 33 -15.77 -29.68 9.58
C ALA A 33 -15.15 -28.45 8.90
N SER A 34 -15.33 -27.27 9.49
CA SER A 34 -14.78 -26.03 8.96
C SER A 34 -13.26 -26.14 8.91
N GLU A 35 -12.67 -25.97 7.75
CA GLU A 35 -11.21 -25.97 7.61
C GLU A 35 -10.65 -24.65 8.15
N HIS A 36 -9.86 -24.74 9.22
CA HIS A 36 -9.16 -23.58 9.75
C HIS A 36 -7.72 -23.52 9.24
N TYR A 37 -7.32 -22.35 8.75
CA TYR A 37 -5.93 -22.01 8.43
C TYR A 37 -5.47 -20.86 9.32
N ASP A 38 -4.36 -21.06 10.02
CA ASP A 38 -3.78 -20.02 10.89
C ASP A 38 -3.24 -18.85 10.05
N LEU A 39 -2.65 -19.15 8.88
CA LEU A 39 -2.12 -18.16 7.94
C LEU A 39 -2.57 -18.50 6.52
N THR A 40 -3.11 -17.51 5.81
CA THR A 40 -3.34 -17.58 4.36
C THR A 40 -2.52 -16.51 3.66
N MET A 41 -2.14 -16.75 2.40
CA MET A 41 -1.47 -15.76 1.55
C MET A 41 -2.13 -15.74 0.19
N SER A 42 -2.49 -14.57 -0.33
CA SER A 42 -2.89 -14.41 -1.72
C SER A 42 -1.69 -14.17 -2.62
N LEU A 43 -1.65 -14.87 -3.77
CA LEU A 43 -0.60 -14.70 -4.77
C LEU A 43 -1.19 -15.00 -6.15
N LYS A 44 -1.17 -14.02 -7.07
CA LYS A 44 -1.82 -14.18 -8.38
C LYS A 44 -1.34 -15.42 -9.14
N ASP A 45 -0.03 -15.52 -9.34
CA ASP A 45 0.62 -16.67 -9.96
C ASP A 45 1.55 -17.37 -8.94
N PRO A 46 1.21 -18.60 -8.50
CA PRO A 46 2.01 -19.32 -7.51
C PRO A 46 3.38 -19.77 -8.04
N LEU A 47 3.58 -19.74 -9.36
CA LEU A 47 4.85 -20.09 -10.01
C LEU A 47 5.70 -18.84 -10.30
N HIS A 48 5.23 -17.64 -9.94
CA HIS A 48 5.96 -16.42 -10.20
C HIS A 48 7.32 -16.46 -9.46
N PRO A 49 8.46 -16.44 -10.18
CA PRO A 49 9.76 -16.75 -9.62
C PRO A 49 10.17 -15.77 -8.51
N SER A 50 9.68 -14.53 -8.60
CA SER A 50 10.02 -13.47 -7.67
C SER A 50 9.52 -13.73 -6.24
N PHE A 51 8.46 -14.51 -6.05
CA PHE A 51 7.92 -14.85 -4.71
C PHE A 51 8.45 -16.17 -4.17
N SER A 52 9.14 -16.98 -4.98
CA SER A 52 9.53 -18.35 -4.63
C SER A 52 10.30 -18.46 -3.31
N VAL A 53 11.32 -17.63 -3.11
CA VAL A 53 12.14 -17.66 -1.89
C VAL A 53 11.36 -17.22 -0.66
N PHE A 54 10.55 -16.17 -0.79
CA PHE A 54 9.68 -15.71 0.29
C PHE A 54 8.65 -16.77 0.67
N LEU A 55 7.98 -17.37 -0.31
CA LEU A 55 6.96 -18.39 -0.11
C LEU A 55 7.54 -19.64 0.58
N GLU A 56 8.70 -20.14 0.13
CA GLU A 56 9.36 -21.28 0.75
C GLU A 56 9.86 -20.96 2.16
N SER A 57 10.33 -19.73 2.40
CA SER A 57 10.68 -19.27 3.74
C SER A 57 9.47 -19.22 4.65
N LEU A 58 8.35 -18.67 4.19
CA LEU A 58 7.10 -18.57 4.94
C LEU A 58 6.54 -19.95 5.27
N LYS A 59 6.48 -20.87 4.29
CA LYS A 59 6.06 -22.26 4.51
C LYS A 59 6.91 -22.94 5.59
N ARG A 60 8.23 -22.81 5.50
CA ARG A 60 9.16 -23.36 6.49
C ARG A 60 8.91 -22.80 7.89
N GLU A 61 8.72 -21.48 8.01
CA GLU A 61 8.46 -20.83 9.29
C GLU A 61 7.08 -21.18 9.87
N CYS A 62 6.07 -21.41 9.03
CA CYS A 62 4.77 -21.96 9.41
C CYS A 62 4.91 -23.40 9.93
N THR A 63 5.59 -24.28 9.19
CA THR A 63 5.83 -25.68 9.58
C THR A 63 6.55 -25.77 10.92
N LYS A 64 7.62 -24.99 11.12
CA LYS A 64 8.34 -24.93 12.40
C LYS A 64 7.45 -24.56 13.60
N ARG A 65 6.37 -23.81 13.36
CA ARG A 65 5.44 -23.33 14.39
C ARG A 65 4.15 -24.14 14.48
N GLY A 66 4.00 -25.18 13.66
CA GLY A 66 2.79 -26.00 13.60
C GLY A 66 1.56 -25.23 13.08
N LEU A 67 1.77 -24.20 12.24
CA LEU A 67 0.69 -23.43 11.63
C LEU A 67 0.16 -24.10 10.38
N ARG A 68 -1.17 -24.11 10.21
CA ARG A 68 -1.82 -24.48 8.95
C ARG A 68 -1.74 -23.30 7.98
N PHE A 69 -1.04 -23.51 6.88
CA PHE A 69 -0.84 -22.51 5.82
C PHE A 69 -1.65 -22.86 4.56
N LEU A 70 -2.30 -21.86 3.96
CA LEU A 70 -2.94 -21.98 2.63
C LEU A 70 -2.46 -20.86 1.71
N LEU A 71 -1.96 -21.24 0.54
CA LEU A 71 -1.74 -20.32 -0.56
C LEU A 71 -3.02 -20.23 -1.40
N VAL A 72 -3.55 -19.03 -1.58
CA VAL A 72 -4.74 -18.76 -2.39
C VAL A 72 -4.30 -18.08 -3.68
N HIS A 73 -4.25 -18.85 -4.77
CA HIS A 73 -3.94 -18.29 -6.09
C HIS A 73 -5.18 -17.85 -6.86
N GLU A 74 -5.00 -17.13 -7.97
CA GLU A 74 -6.09 -16.47 -8.72
C GLU A 74 -7.28 -17.39 -8.99
N ALA A 75 -7.05 -18.61 -9.51
CA ALA A 75 -8.11 -19.58 -9.79
C ALA A 75 -8.88 -20.07 -8.55
N MET A 76 -8.34 -19.94 -7.33
CA MET A 76 -8.99 -20.35 -6.08
C MET A 76 -9.72 -19.20 -5.37
N VAL A 77 -9.51 -17.94 -5.76
CA VAL A 77 -10.00 -16.78 -4.99
C VAL A 77 -11.52 -16.81 -4.83
N ALA A 78 -12.25 -17.01 -5.92
CA ALA A 78 -13.72 -17.01 -5.90
C ALA A 78 -14.28 -18.14 -5.03
N GLU A 79 -13.75 -19.36 -5.16
CA GLU A 79 -14.15 -20.50 -4.34
C GLU A 79 -13.81 -20.29 -2.86
N THR A 80 -12.64 -19.70 -2.58
CA THR A 80 -12.19 -19.42 -1.21
C THR A 80 -13.10 -18.39 -0.54
N ILE A 81 -13.47 -17.31 -1.25
CA ILE A 81 -14.44 -16.32 -0.78
C ILE A 81 -15.76 -17.01 -0.39
N GLU A 82 -16.29 -17.86 -1.27
CA GLU A 82 -17.55 -18.54 -1.01
C GLU A 82 -17.44 -19.47 0.20
N LYS A 83 -16.39 -20.29 0.27
CA LYS A 83 -16.12 -21.17 1.42
C LYS A 83 -16.01 -20.42 2.74
N ILE A 84 -15.42 -19.22 2.75
CA ILE A 84 -15.35 -18.38 3.94
C ILE A 84 -16.74 -17.87 4.32
N ARG A 85 -17.51 -17.35 3.36
CA ARG A 85 -18.85 -16.81 3.60
C ARG A 85 -19.81 -17.84 4.19
N ILE A 86 -19.76 -19.08 3.71
CA ILE A 86 -20.62 -20.16 4.20
C ILE A 86 -20.01 -20.92 5.39
N GLY A 87 -18.90 -20.44 5.96
CA GLY A 87 -18.27 -20.99 7.17
C GLY A 87 -17.53 -22.31 6.97
N LYS A 88 -17.32 -22.78 5.73
CA LYS A 88 -16.56 -24.00 5.41
C LYS A 88 -15.04 -23.81 5.49
N LEU A 89 -14.56 -22.57 5.42
CA LEU A 89 -13.16 -22.20 5.58
C LEU A 89 -13.04 -20.99 6.50
N SER A 90 -12.00 -20.95 7.34
CA SER A 90 -11.65 -19.75 8.10
C SER A 90 -10.14 -19.47 8.02
N SER A 91 -9.79 -18.19 8.01
CA SER A 91 -8.41 -17.71 8.03
C SER A 91 -8.17 -16.85 9.26
N GLY A 92 -7.16 -17.20 10.07
CA GLY A 92 -6.76 -16.41 11.23
C GLY A 92 -6.03 -15.12 10.82
N PHE A 93 -5.01 -15.26 10.00
CA PHE A 93 -4.19 -14.18 9.47
C PHE A 93 -4.08 -14.28 7.95
N HIS A 94 -4.16 -13.16 7.22
CA HIS A 94 -4.12 -13.15 5.76
C HIS A 94 -3.08 -12.16 5.25
N LEU A 95 -2.10 -12.66 4.48
CA LEU A 95 -1.12 -11.85 3.77
C LEU A 95 -1.62 -11.54 2.37
N ASP A 96 -1.66 -10.26 2.03
CA ASP A 96 -2.14 -9.82 0.73
C ASP A 96 -1.09 -9.01 -0.03
N PHE A 97 -0.80 -9.46 -1.25
CA PHE A 97 0.20 -8.86 -2.13
C PHE A 97 -0.38 -8.37 -3.47
N PHE A 98 -1.69 -8.50 -3.69
CA PHE A 98 -2.28 -8.29 -5.03
C PHE A 98 -3.55 -7.45 -5.06
N SER A 99 -4.13 -7.10 -3.91
CA SER A 99 -5.34 -6.26 -3.91
C SER A 99 -5.16 -4.92 -4.60
N LEU A 100 -6.07 -4.59 -5.51
CA LEU A 100 -6.20 -3.25 -6.07
C LEU A 100 -7.41 -2.56 -5.43
N TRP A 101 -7.17 -1.86 -4.31
CA TRP A 101 -8.24 -1.32 -3.47
C TRP A 101 -9.17 -0.30 -4.13
N HIS A 102 -8.75 0.28 -5.24
CA HIS A 102 -9.51 1.25 -6.04
C HIS A 102 -10.44 0.58 -7.07
N GLU A 103 -10.23 -0.70 -7.37
CA GLU A 103 -11.05 -1.45 -8.31
C GLU A 103 -12.20 -2.14 -7.57
N ALA A 104 -13.43 -1.66 -7.77
CA ALA A 104 -14.61 -2.12 -7.03
C ALA A 104 -14.86 -3.64 -7.10
N ASN A 105 -14.41 -4.29 -8.18
CA ASN A 105 -14.66 -5.71 -8.43
C ASN A 105 -13.43 -6.62 -8.28
N GLU A 106 -12.32 -6.10 -7.81
CA GLU A 106 -11.06 -6.83 -7.78
C GLU A 106 -11.11 -8.03 -6.79
N PRO A 107 -10.83 -9.27 -7.26
CA PRO A 107 -10.99 -10.48 -6.47
C PRO A 107 -10.16 -10.54 -5.17
N PHE A 108 -8.90 -10.09 -5.17
CA PHE A 108 -8.04 -10.14 -4.00
C PHE A 108 -8.51 -9.16 -2.92
N ALA A 109 -8.95 -7.96 -3.30
CA ALA A 109 -9.52 -6.97 -2.38
C ALA A 109 -10.80 -7.50 -1.73
N LYS A 110 -11.64 -8.20 -2.51
CA LYS A 110 -12.84 -8.89 -2.01
C LYS A 110 -12.49 -10.03 -1.06
N LEU A 111 -11.43 -10.79 -1.33
CA LEU A 111 -10.97 -11.87 -0.44
C LEU A 111 -10.51 -11.30 0.91
N ALA A 112 -9.65 -10.30 0.90
CA ALA A 112 -9.15 -9.66 2.12
C ALA A 112 -10.30 -9.05 2.96
N GLN A 113 -11.26 -8.39 2.32
CA GLN A 113 -12.46 -7.88 2.98
C GLN A 113 -13.32 -9.00 3.57
N THR A 114 -13.58 -10.06 2.79
CA THR A 114 -14.39 -11.20 3.26
C THR A 114 -13.73 -11.90 4.45
N ILE A 115 -12.40 -12.05 4.45
CA ILE A 115 -11.66 -12.60 5.59
C ILE A 115 -11.85 -11.72 6.83
N GLN A 116 -11.74 -10.40 6.69
CA GLN A 116 -11.96 -9.46 7.80
C GLN A 116 -13.39 -9.55 8.34
N ASP A 117 -14.39 -9.53 7.45
CA ASP A 117 -15.81 -9.56 7.82
C ASP A 117 -16.19 -10.86 8.54
N CYS A 118 -15.51 -11.97 8.23
CA CYS A 118 -15.68 -13.26 8.88
C CYS A 118 -14.73 -13.48 10.09
N GLY A 119 -14.11 -12.42 10.61
CA GLY A 119 -13.34 -12.43 11.86
C GLY A 119 -11.86 -12.79 11.74
N GLY A 120 -11.35 -12.96 10.53
CA GLY A 120 -9.92 -13.07 10.25
C GLY A 120 -9.22 -11.71 10.26
N LYS A 121 -7.89 -11.73 10.16
CA LYS A 121 -7.07 -10.50 10.16
C LYS A 121 -6.21 -10.41 8.90
N PRO A 122 -6.63 -9.68 7.87
CA PRO A 122 -5.73 -9.29 6.79
C PRO A 122 -4.66 -8.31 7.28
N ILE A 123 -3.45 -8.44 6.73
CA ILE A 123 -2.42 -7.41 6.80
C ILE A 123 -2.25 -6.77 5.41
N ASN A 124 -2.54 -5.49 5.25
CA ASN A 124 -3.12 -4.57 6.24
C ASN A 124 -4.66 -4.67 6.32
N SER A 125 -5.26 -3.84 7.20
CA SER A 125 -6.70 -3.63 7.19
C SER A 125 -7.17 -3.07 5.83
N PRO A 126 -8.14 -3.70 5.14
CA PRO A 126 -8.69 -3.24 3.87
C PRO A 126 -9.09 -1.76 3.84
N HIS A 127 -9.72 -1.29 4.92
CA HIS A 127 -10.12 0.10 5.03
C HIS A 127 -8.92 1.06 5.08
N ARG A 128 -7.89 0.71 5.86
CA ARG A 128 -6.68 1.54 5.98
C ARG A 128 -5.86 1.52 4.69
N SER A 129 -5.67 0.35 4.08
CA SER A 129 -4.98 0.24 2.81
C SER A 129 -5.66 1.11 1.75
N ARG A 130 -6.98 0.99 1.55
CA ARG A 130 -7.72 1.80 0.56
C ARG A 130 -7.51 3.30 0.75
N LEU A 131 -7.46 3.78 1.98
CA LEU A 131 -7.29 5.19 2.28
C LEU A 131 -5.86 5.68 2.00
N PHE A 132 -4.85 4.89 2.38
CA PHE A 132 -3.46 5.35 2.39
C PHE A 132 -2.65 4.95 1.15
N THR A 133 -3.09 3.96 0.36
CA THR A 133 -2.46 3.65 -0.94
C THR A 133 -2.88 4.61 -2.05
N ASP A 134 -3.98 5.36 -1.88
CA ASP A 134 -4.32 6.49 -2.75
C ASP A 134 -3.35 7.66 -2.47
N LYS A 135 -2.44 7.90 -3.41
CA LYS A 135 -1.42 8.94 -3.29
C LYS A 135 -2.01 10.34 -3.15
N ALA A 136 -3.16 10.63 -3.74
CA ALA A 136 -3.78 11.96 -3.64
C ALA A 136 -4.42 12.18 -2.26
N ALA A 137 -5.06 11.14 -1.70
CA ALA A 137 -5.57 11.17 -0.33
C ALA A 137 -4.41 11.28 0.67
N SER A 138 -3.41 10.40 0.57
CA SER A 138 -2.23 10.41 1.44
C SER A 138 -1.44 11.71 1.37
N HIS A 139 -1.24 12.28 0.18
CA HIS A 139 -0.57 13.58 0.04
C HIS A 139 -1.26 14.68 0.85
N SER A 140 -2.60 14.68 0.85
CA SER A 140 -3.39 15.65 1.61
C SER A 140 -3.23 15.44 3.12
N GLU A 141 -3.22 14.19 3.60
CA GLU A 141 -3.02 13.87 5.02
C GLU A 141 -1.59 14.18 5.50
N LEU A 142 -0.57 13.86 4.71
CA LEU A 142 0.83 14.18 5.04
C LEU A 142 1.04 15.70 5.14
N THR A 143 0.49 16.46 4.17
CA THR A 143 0.58 17.93 4.17
C THR A 143 -0.07 18.53 5.42
N LYS A 144 -1.26 18.05 5.81
CA LYS A 144 -1.96 18.52 7.02
C LYS A 144 -1.17 18.27 8.31
N ASN A 145 -0.37 17.21 8.35
CA ASN A 145 0.45 16.83 9.50
C ASN A 145 1.89 17.42 9.45
N ASN A 146 2.16 18.36 8.53
CA ASN A 146 3.48 18.97 8.32
C ASN A 146 4.60 17.96 8.00
N LEU A 147 4.23 16.81 7.44
CA LEU A 147 5.19 15.84 6.90
C LEU A 147 5.65 16.31 5.52
N GLY A 148 6.95 16.22 5.27
CA GLY A 148 7.54 16.66 4.02
C GLY A 148 7.05 15.87 2.83
N VAL A 149 6.43 16.55 1.87
CA VAL A 149 6.02 16.00 0.57
C VAL A 149 6.39 16.98 -0.53
N PRO A 150 6.69 16.51 -1.77
CA PRO A 150 7.01 17.42 -2.85
C PRO A 150 5.78 18.22 -3.22
N ARG A 151 5.95 19.50 -3.54
CA ARG A 151 4.85 20.38 -3.88
C ARG A 151 4.08 19.80 -5.07
N SER A 152 2.79 19.55 -4.86
CA SER A 152 1.95 18.85 -5.84
C SER A 152 0.65 19.60 -6.10
N LEU A 153 0.19 19.55 -7.35
CA LEU A 153 -1.16 19.90 -7.75
C LEU A 153 -1.97 18.62 -7.89
N ILE A 154 -3.04 18.48 -7.10
CA ILE A 154 -3.97 17.36 -7.19
C ILE A 154 -5.03 17.67 -8.26
N LEU A 155 -5.12 16.80 -9.26
CA LEU A 155 -6.11 16.84 -10.34
C LEU A 155 -7.13 15.72 -10.08
N ARG A 156 -8.36 16.10 -9.69
CA ARG A 156 -9.44 15.15 -9.40
C ARG A 156 -10.18 14.73 -10.69
N PRO A 157 -10.85 13.57 -10.69
CA PRO A 157 -11.78 13.17 -11.75
C PRO A 157 -12.82 14.25 -12.08
N GLY A 158 -13.22 14.33 -13.35
CA GLY A 158 -14.33 15.19 -13.79
C GLY A 158 -14.02 16.69 -13.94
N LEU A 159 -12.77 17.12 -13.76
CA LEU A 159 -12.37 18.52 -13.99
C LEU A 159 -12.44 18.87 -15.49
N SER A 160 -12.95 20.07 -15.80
CA SER A 160 -12.95 20.58 -17.18
C SER A 160 -11.53 20.95 -17.64
N GLU A 161 -11.27 20.91 -18.94
CA GLU A 161 -10.00 21.35 -19.53
C GLU A 161 -9.63 22.78 -19.11
N LYS A 162 -10.60 23.70 -19.12
CA LYS A 162 -10.39 25.09 -18.69
C LYS A 162 -9.94 25.16 -17.24
N THR A 163 -10.57 24.37 -16.36
CA THR A 163 -10.22 24.29 -14.94
C THR A 163 -8.80 23.73 -14.76
N ILE A 164 -8.46 22.64 -15.46
CA ILE A 164 -7.12 22.04 -15.42
C ILE A 164 -6.06 23.06 -15.84
N ARG A 165 -6.27 23.75 -16.97
CA ARG A 165 -5.36 24.80 -17.45
C ARG A 165 -5.17 25.90 -16.40
N GLN A 166 -6.25 26.42 -15.81
CA GLN A 166 -6.17 27.45 -14.77
C GLN A 166 -5.41 26.98 -13.52
N MET A 167 -5.64 25.74 -13.09
CA MET A 167 -4.95 25.15 -11.95
C MET A 167 -3.45 24.97 -12.21
N ILE A 168 -3.06 24.48 -13.39
CA ILE A 168 -1.64 24.35 -13.79
C ILE A 168 -0.97 25.73 -13.86
N VAL A 169 -1.62 26.73 -14.46
CA VAL A 169 -1.08 28.10 -14.50
C VAL A 169 -0.87 28.64 -13.08
N GLY A 170 -1.86 28.49 -12.20
CA GLY A 170 -1.74 28.91 -10.79
C GLY A 170 -0.66 28.14 -10.01
N PHE A 171 -0.46 26.87 -10.33
CA PHE A 171 0.60 26.05 -9.75
C PHE A 171 1.98 26.52 -10.20
N LEU A 172 2.17 26.82 -11.48
CA LEU A 172 3.43 27.31 -12.00
C LEU A 172 3.72 28.77 -11.61
N SER A 173 2.70 29.64 -11.52
CA SER A 173 2.87 31.07 -11.22
C SER A 173 3.23 31.38 -9.78
N LYS A 174 2.82 30.54 -8.83
CA LYS A 174 3.24 30.63 -7.41
C LYS A 174 4.73 30.28 -7.19
N LYS A 175 5.51 30.06 -8.26
CA LYS A 175 6.96 29.86 -8.19
C LYS A 175 7.70 31.20 -8.27
N ASN A 176 8.66 31.39 -7.36
CA ASN A 176 9.74 32.36 -7.56
C ASN A 176 10.72 31.79 -8.60
N SER A 177 10.52 32.15 -9.88
CA SER A 177 11.42 32.22 -11.06
C SER A 177 12.77 31.44 -11.18
N THR A 178 13.09 30.47 -10.33
CA THR A 178 14.42 29.79 -10.25
C THR A 178 14.34 28.26 -10.34
N TRP A 179 13.20 27.73 -10.77
CA TRP A 179 13.01 26.28 -10.86
C TRP A 179 13.58 25.73 -12.18
N GLU A 180 14.69 24.99 -12.08
CA GLU A 180 15.36 24.29 -13.19
C GLU A 180 15.02 22.79 -13.29
N GLY A 181 14.16 22.24 -12.41
CA GLY A 181 13.88 20.80 -12.36
C GLY A 181 12.66 20.35 -13.19
N GLY A 182 12.44 19.04 -13.28
CA GLY A 182 11.30 18.43 -13.95
C GLY A 182 9.99 18.47 -13.13
N LEU A 183 8.93 17.94 -13.73
CA LEU A 183 7.67 17.62 -13.07
C LEU A 183 7.37 16.12 -13.26
N PHE A 184 6.77 15.49 -12.27
CA PHE A 184 6.23 14.14 -12.38
C PHE A 184 4.71 14.20 -12.38
N LEU A 185 4.08 13.55 -13.36
CA LEU A 185 2.65 13.26 -13.29
C LEU A 185 2.48 11.83 -12.79
N LYS A 186 1.90 11.68 -11.59
CA LYS A 186 1.70 10.39 -10.93
C LYS A 186 0.22 10.10 -10.78
N LYS A 187 -0.20 8.89 -11.15
CA LYS A 187 -1.55 8.38 -10.88
C LYS A 187 -1.76 8.18 -9.37
N GLY A 188 -2.96 8.48 -8.87
CA GLY A 188 -3.34 8.35 -7.46
C GLY A 188 -3.23 6.91 -6.98
N ASN A 189 -3.80 5.98 -7.75
CA ASN A 189 -3.82 4.55 -7.47
C ASN A 189 -2.91 3.76 -8.43
N GLY A 190 -1.63 4.14 -8.52
CA GLY A 190 -0.61 3.45 -9.32
C GLY A 190 0.44 2.69 -8.49
N PHE A 191 1.03 1.64 -9.07
CA PHE A 191 2.08 0.81 -8.47
C PHE A 191 3.25 0.56 -9.44
N GLY A 192 4.46 0.30 -8.89
CA GLY A 192 5.64 -0.13 -9.67
C GLY A 192 6.06 0.81 -10.80
N ASN A 193 6.08 2.13 -10.56
CA ASN A 193 6.34 3.18 -11.55
C ASN A 193 5.37 3.24 -12.75
N LYS A 194 4.35 2.36 -12.81
CA LYS A 194 3.32 2.42 -13.86
C LYS A 194 2.45 3.64 -13.64
N GLY A 195 2.34 4.48 -14.68
CA GLY A 195 1.60 5.74 -14.62
C GLY A 195 2.37 6.90 -13.99
N VAL A 196 3.71 6.82 -13.94
CA VAL A 196 4.58 7.96 -13.66
C VAL A 196 5.14 8.51 -14.98
N THR A 197 4.78 9.74 -15.32
CA THR A 197 5.31 10.44 -16.49
C THR A 197 6.27 11.53 -16.04
N HIS A 198 7.54 11.44 -16.42
CA HIS A 198 8.50 12.52 -16.21
C HIS A 198 8.39 13.56 -17.32
N ILE A 199 8.05 14.79 -16.93
CA ILE A 199 7.90 15.94 -17.81
C ILE A 199 9.11 16.86 -17.59
N LYS A 200 10.05 16.82 -18.53
CA LYS A 200 11.33 17.55 -18.46
C LYS A 200 11.20 19.07 -18.67
N THR A 201 10.02 19.53 -19.04
CA THR A 201 9.73 20.92 -19.42
C THR A 201 8.49 21.42 -18.71
N ALA A 202 8.58 22.61 -18.13
CA ALA A 202 7.43 23.31 -17.55
C ALA A 202 6.76 24.26 -18.55
N VAL A 203 7.09 24.16 -19.85
CA VAL A 203 6.47 24.96 -20.91
C VAL A 203 4.99 24.60 -21.01
N LEU A 204 4.11 25.58 -20.78
CA LEU A 204 2.69 25.37 -20.60
C LEU A 204 2.01 24.69 -21.81
N GLU A 205 2.38 25.10 -23.02
CA GLU A 205 1.81 24.56 -24.27
C GLU A 205 2.21 23.10 -24.53
N GLU A 206 3.32 22.64 -23.96
CA GLU A 206 3.74 21.23 -24.02
C GLU A 206 3.18 20.41 -22.85
N LEU A 207 3.07 21.03 -21.68
CA LEU A 207 2.62 20.38 -20.44
C LEU A 207 1.13 20.02 -20.49
N ILE A 208 0.27 20.94 -20.94
CA ILE A 208 -1.18 20.75 -20.90
C ILE A 208 -1.63 19.52 -21.72
N PRO A 209 -1.21 19.36 -23.00
CA PRO A 209 -1.61 18.18 -23.78
C PRO A 209 -1.12 16.86 -23.15
N GLN A 210 0.06 16.86 -22.53
CA GLN A 210 0.59 15.67 -21.84
C GLN A 210 -0.27 15.31 -20.63
N VAL A 211 -0.63 16.29 -19.80
CA VAL A 211 -1.50 16.07 -18.64
C VAL A 211 -2.86 15.57 -19.11
N GLN A 212 -3.48 16.21 -20.09
CA GLN A 212 -4.79 15.82 -20.63
C GLN A 212 -4.79 14.39 -21.18
N LYS A 213 -3.75 14.01 -21.94
CA LYS A 213 -3.60 12.66 -22.49
C LYS A 213 -3.58 11.61 -21.38
N VAL A 214 -2.86 11.88 -20.29
CA VAL A 214 -2.77 10.96 -19.15
C VAL A 214 -4.10 10.90 -18.40
N LEU A 215 -4.74 12.05 -18.11
CA LEU A 215 -6.06 12.09 -17.47
C LEU A 215 -7.13 11.33 -18.29
N ALA A 216 -7.07 11.40 -19.61
CA ALA A 216 -8.00 10.68 -20.49
C ALA A 216 -7.78 9.15 -20.49
N SER A 217 -6.60 8.67 -20.09
CA SER A 217 -6.29 7.23 -20.05
C SER A 217 -6.98 6.48 -18.90
N ASP A 218 -7.25 7.19 -17.80
CA ASP A 218 -8.11 6.72 -16.72
C ASP A 218 -8.81 7.93 -16.07
N PRO A 219 -10.03 8.25 -16.53
CA PRO A 219 -10.76 9.45 -16.10
C PRO A 219 -11.34 9.33 -14.69
N MET A 220 -11.30 8.14 -14.08
CA MET A 220 -11.87 7.88 -12.75
C MET A 220 -10.86 8.03 -11.62
N ASP A 221 -9.57 8.14 -11.91
CA ASP A 221 -8.53 8.32 -10.89
C ASP A 221 -8.13 9.79 -10.70
N SER A 222 -7.62 10.10 -9.51
CA SER A 222 -6.93 11.35 -9.22
C SER A 222 -5.48 11.28 -9.70
N TYR A 223 -4.88 12.43 -9.99
CA TYR A 223 -3.47 12.54 -10.39
C TYR A 223 -2.76 13.62 -9.61
N LEU A 224 -1.45 13.45 -9.42
CA LEU A 224 -0.57 14.42 -8.80
C LEU A 224 0.39 14.93 -9.87
N LEU A 225 0.29 16.21 -10.21
CA LEU A 225 1.37 16.92 -10.91
C LEU A 225 2.32 17.46 -9.85
N GLN A 226 3.46 16.79 -9.71
CA GLN A 226 4.38 16.92 -8.60
C GLN A 226 5.72 17.50 -9.04
N GLU A 227 6.30 18.39 -8.25
CA GLU A 227 7.67 18.86 -8.48
C GLU A 227 8.68 17.74 -8.26
N GLU A 228 9.69 17.67 -9.13
CA GLU A 228 10.84 16.81 -8.90
C GLU A 228 11.54 17.21 -7.59
N VAL A 229 12.09 16.22 -6.88
CA VAL A 229 12.88 16.48 -5.66
C VAL A 229 14.35 16.48 -6.02
N CYS A 230 15.04 17.56 -5.69
CA CYS A 230 16.50 17.63 -5.76
C CYS A 230 17.08 16.87 -4.56
N CYS A 231 17.53 15.64 -4.78
CA CYS A 231 18.11 14.80 -3.75
C CYS A 231 19.61 15.04 -3.63
N GLY A 232 20.10 15.22 -2.40
CA GLY A 232 21.53 15.32 -2.16
C GLY A 232 22.24 13.99 -2.34
N TYR A 233 23.56 14.00 -2.23
CA TYR A 233 24.40 12.80 -2.25
C TYR A 233 25.19 12.66 -0.96
N MET A 234 25.37 11.42 -0.51
CA MET A 234 26.11 11.08 0.71
C MET A 234 26.99 9.87 0.45
N GLN A 235 28.16 9.84 1.08
CA GLN A 235 29.04 8.68 1.04
C GLN A 235 28.66 7.71 2.16
N THR A 236 28.37 6.46 1.82
CA THR A 236 28.09 5.40 2.80
C THR A 236 29.36 5.01 3.56
N ASN A 237 29.22 4.29 4.67
CA ASN A 237 30.38 3.72 5.39
C ASN A 237 31.22 2.75 4.54
N GLN A 238 30.67 2.25 3.43
CA GLN A 238 31.34 1.37 2.48
C GLN A 238 32.09 2.16 1.39
N GLY A 239 32.15 3.49 1.51
CA GLY A 239 32.84 4.38 0.57
C GLY A 239 32.04 4.69 -0.70
N LEU A 240 30.79 4.21 -0.82
CA LEU A 240 29.95 4.42 -2.00
C LEU A 240 29.19 5.75 -1.90
N THR A 241 29.32 6.61 -2.91
CA THR A 241 28.49 7.81 -3.00
C THR A 241 27.12 7.46 -3.58
N ARG A 242 26.06 7.71 -2.81
CA ARG A 242 24.67 7.41 -3.18
C ARG A 242 23.79 8.64 -3.00
N PRO A 243 22.66 8.75 -3.71
CA PRO A 243 21.68 9.75 -3.35
C PRO A 243 21.26 9.56 -1.89
N ALA A 244 21.01 10.66 -1.19
CA ALA A 244 20.46 10.74 0.16
C ALA A 244 18.98 10.35 0.15
N TYR A 245 18.76 9.12 -0.32
CA TYR A 245 17.49 8.56 -0.68
C TYR A 245 17.38 7.20 -0.02
N TRP A 246 16.36 7.04 0.80
CA TRP A 246 16.11 5.85 1.57
C TRP A 246 14.77 5.24 1.24
N ARG A 247 14.74 3.92 1.21
CA ARG A 247 13.51 3.15 1.26
C ARG A 247 13.42 2.53 2.64
N ILE A 248 12.30 2.79 3.33
CA ILE A 248 12.03 2.25 4.65
C ILE A 248 10.88 1.27 4.52
N ILE A 249 11.04 0.07 5.06
CA ILE A 249 10.00 -0.95 5.11
C ILE A 249 9.64 -1.17 6.58
N TYR A 250 8.39 -0.92 6.93
CA TYR A 250 7.82 -1.23 8.23
C TYR A 250 7.15 -2.60 8.18
N CYS A 251 7.45 -3.46 9.15
CA CYS A 251 6.88 -4.80 9.26
C CYS A 251 6.61 -5.14 10.73
N MET A 252 5.34 -4.98 11.13
CA MET A 252 4.77 -5.42 12.41
C MET A 252 5.61 -5.07 13.63
N GLY A 253 5.97 -3.80 13.76
CA GLY A 253 6.66 -3.26 14.93
C GLY A 253 8.13 -2.92 14.71
N ASP A 254 8.73 -3.23 13.55
CA ASP A 254 10.09 -2.77 13.27
C ASP A 254 10.25 -2.16 11.87
N PHE A 255 11.14 -1.17 11.81
CA PHE A 255 11.58 -0.49 10.60
C PHE A 255 12.88 -1.08 10.08
N HIS A 256 12.92 -1.28 8.77
CA HIS A 256 14.11 -1.66 8.02
C HIS A 256 14.41 -0.56 7.02
N ALA A 257 15.45 0.23 7.29
CA ALA A 257 15.88 1.32 6.43
C ALA A 257 17.01 0.86 5.50
N PHE A 258 16.95 1.31 4.25
CA PHE A 258 17.94 1.01 3.23
C PHE A 258 18.33 2.30 2.51
N TRP A 259 19.62 2.48 2.23
CA TRP A 259 20.03 3.31 1.10
C TRP A 259 19.40 2.71 -0.16
N TRP A 260 18.67 3.54 -0.90
CA TRP A 260 17.89 3.06 -2.03
C TRP A 260 18.06 3.94 -3.26
N LYS A 261 18.13 3.31 -4.43
CA LYS A 261 17.89 3.97 -5.71
C LYS A 261 17.33 2.94 -6.70
N PRO A 262 16.55 3.39 -7.71
CA PRO A 262 15.99 2.47 -8.70
C PRO A 262 17.08 1.65 -9.41
N ALA A 263 16.75 0.40 -9.73
CA ALA A 263 17.65 -0.59 -10.29
C ALA A 263 18.27 -0.13 -11.62
N GLU A 264 17.48 0.55 -12.44
CA GLU A 264 17.89 1.14 -13.71
C GLU A 264 18.97 2.23 -13.59
N TYR A 265 19.17 2.79 -12.39
CA TYR A 265 20.22 3.78 -12.10
C TYR A 265 21.41 3.20 -11.32
N CYS A 266 21.42 1.89 -11.09
CA CYS A 266 22.54 1.18 -10.48
C CYS A 266 23.57 0.80 -11.54
N ALA A 267 24.86 0.91 -11.18
CA ALA A 267 25.91 0.27 -11.96
C ALA A 267 25.74 -1.27 -11.91
N PRO A 268 26.32 -2.05 -12.85
CA PRO A 268 26.10 -3.50 -12.94
C PRO A 268 26.32 -4.30 -11.64
N GLU A 269 27.29 -3.89 -10.81
CA GLU A 269 27.63 -4.54 -9.53
C GLU A 269 27.01 -3.84 -8.31
N GLU A 270 26.29 -2.74 -8.53
CA GLU A 270 25.70 -1.95 -7.46
C GLU A 270 24.29 -2.43 -7.14
N LYS A 271 24.01 -2.56 -5.86
CA LYS A 271 22.71 -3.00 -5.35
C LYS A 271 21.76 -1.81 -5.19
N SER A 272 20.50 -2.01 -5.55
CA SER A 272 19.45 -1.00 -5.28
C SER A 272 19.22 -0.83 -3.78
N TYR A 273 19.20 -1.93 -3.03
CA TYR A 273 19.04 -1.93 -1.58
C TYR A 273 20.37 -2.20 -0.88
N ILE A 274 20.83 -1.24 -0.08
CA ILE A 274 21.94 -1.43 0.87
C ILE A 274 21.41 -1.10 2.27
N PRO A 275 21.50 -2.02 3.25
CA PRO A 275 21.05 -1.73 4.62
C PRO A 275 21.67 -0.45 5.16
N LEU A 276 20.84 0.40 5.77
CA LEU A 276 21.32 1.57 6.50
C LEU A 276 21.83 1.13 7.86
N GLU A 277 23.13 1.25 8.10
CA GLU A 277 23.74 0.74 9.33
C GLU A 277 23.45 1.64 10.53
N GLN A 278 23.43 1.05 11.73
CA GLN A 278 23.29 1.80 12.99
C GLN A 278 24.41 2.83 13.19
N ALA A 279 25.61 2.54 12.68
CA ALA A 279 26.71 3.50 12.69
C ALA A 279 26.41 4.71 11.78
N GLU A 280 25.85 4.48 10.58
CA GLU A 280 25.47 5.54 9.65
C GLU A 280 24.33 6.41 10.21
N LEU A 281 23.32 5.80 10.84
CA LEU A 281 22.25 6.54 11.52
C LEU A 281 22.81 7.56 12.53
N ARG A 282 23.84 7.17 13.29
CA ARG A 282 24.50 8.05 14.27
C ARG A 282 25.39 9.09 13.61
N THR A 283 26.28 8.65 12.72
CA THR A 283 27.25 9.53 12.03
C THR A 283 26.54 10.64 11.27
N PHE A 284 25.50 10.29 10.51
CA PHE A 284 24.74 11.22 9.69
C PHE A 284 23.53 11.82 10.40
N ARG A 285 23.35 11.53 11.71
CA ARG A 285 22.25 12.04 12.54
C ARG A 285 20.87 11.82 11.91
N LEU A 286 20.64 10.63 11.37
CA LEU A 286 19.42 10.26 10.63
C LEU A 286 18.27 9.83 11.55
N GLN A 287 18.30 10.11 12.85
CA GLN A 287 17.13 9.84 13.72
C GLN A 287 15.84 10.49 13.18
N PRO A 288 15.85 11.74 12.64
CA PRO A 288 14.65 12.33 12.04
C PRO A 288 14.06 11.54 10.88
N LEU A 289 14.85 10.70 10.18
CA LEU A 289 14.35 9.80 9.13
C LEU A 289 13.48 8.69 9.70
N LEU A 290 13.88 8.12 10.84
CA LEU A 290 13.11 7.09 11.54
C LEU A 290 11.88 7.70 12.22
N ASP A 291 12.01 8.90 12.79
CA ASP A 291 10.89 9.62 13.38
C ASP A 291 9.83 9.94 12.31
N PHE A 292 10.24 10.33 11.10
CA PHE A 292 9.33 10.51 9.96
C PHE A 292 8.57 9.20 9.67
N ALA A 293 9.28 8.08 9.61
CA ALA A 293 8.68 6.78 9.31
C ALA A 293 7.71 6.30 10.40
N GLU A 294 8.02 6.56 11.68
CA GLU A 294 7.10 6.29 12.80
C GLU A 294 5.81 7.10 12.65
N GLU A 295 5.90 8.39 12.33
CA GLU A 295 4.71 9.22 12.12
C GLU A 295 3.85 8.74 10.93
N LEU A 296 4.47 8.28 9.85
CA LEU A 296 3.75 7.64 8.73
C LEU A 296 3.01 6.39 9.19
N LYS A 297 3.63 5.57 10.04
CA LYS A 297 3.00 4.39 10.64
C LYS A 297 1.84 4.80 11.55
N GLU A 298 2.02 5.79 12.42
CA GLU A 298 0.96 6.25 13.33
C GLU A 298 -0.24 6.83 12.58
N LEU A 299 0.02 7.65 11.56
CA LEU A 299 -1.00 8.27 10.73
C LEU A 299 -1.80 7.21 9.95
N SER A 300 -1.09 6.27 9.32
CA SER A 300 -1.71 5.27 8.45
C SER A 300 -2.40 4.14 9.23
N GLY A 301 -1.81 3.72 10.34
CA GLY A 301 -2.19 2.52 11.06
C GLY A 301 -1.92 1.23 10.27
N LEU A 302 -1.03 1.26 9.29
CA LEU A 302 -0.61 0.08 8.52
C LEU A 302 0.49 -0.66 9.29
N ASP A 303 0.43 -1.99 9.29
CA ASP A 303 1.40 -2.90 9.91
C ASP A 303 2.44 -3.46 8.91
N TRP A 304 2.25 -3.19 7.63
CA TRP A 304 3.13 -3.60 6.55
C TRP A 304 3.11 -2.56 5.43
N PHE A 305 4.16 -1.78 5.28
CA PHE A 305 4.27 -0.84 4.17
C PHE A 305 5.72 -0.47 3.90
N SER A 306 5.97 0.06 2.70
CA SER A 306 7.21 0.75 2.38
C SER A 306 6.95 2.20 2.00
N THR A 307 7.94 3.04 2.29
CA THR A 307 7.97 4.47 1.96
C THR A 307 9.34 4.83 1.41
N GLU A 308 9.37 5.85 0.56
CA GLU A 308 10.56 6.36 -0.13
C GLU A 308 10.78 7.81 0.30
N ILE A 309 11.89 8.09 1.00
CA ILE A 309 12.17 9.39 1.60
C ILE A 309 13.52 9.90 1.11
N CYS A 310 13.55 11.14 0.63
CA CYS A 310 14.77 11.81 0.18
C CYS A 310 15.11 13.00 1.10
N LEU A 311 16.41 13.25 1.30
CA LEU A 311 16.91 14.51 1.84
C LEU A 311 16.97 15.56 0.73
N HIS A 312 16.04 16.50 0.79
CA HIS A 312 15.89 17.50 -0.26
C HIS A 312 16.87 18.67 -0.06
N GLU A 313 17.60 19.04 -1.11
CA GLU A 313 18.59 20.12 -1.04
C GLU A 313 18.00 21.53 -1.09
N LYS A 314 16.71 21.65 -1.43
CA LYS A 314 16.02 22.95 -1.46
C LYS A 314 15.08 23.09 -0.26
N PRO A 315 14.79 24.33 0.17
CA PRO A 315 13.80 24.57 1.20
C PRO A 315 12.44 23.96 0.83
N ALA A 316 11.88 23.17 1.76
CA ALA A 316 10.55 22.60 1.67
C ALA A 316 9.92 22.52 3.05
N HIS A 317 8.60 22.51 3.09
CA HIS A 317 7.86 22.33 4.34
C HIS A 317 8.00 20.90 4.83
N SER A 318 8.80 20.70 5.87
CA SER A 318 8.89 19.45 6.62
C SER A 318 9.32 19.77 8.03
N LYS A 319 8.65 19.18 9.03
CA LYS A 319 9.10 19.27 10.42
C LYS A 319 10.29 18.36 10.72
N HIS A 320 10.53 17.34 9.89
CA HIS A 320 11.71 16.48 10.01
C HIS A 320 12.81 17.00 9.10
N GLN A 321 13.93 17.38 9.69
CA GLN A 321 15.05 17.99 9.00
C GLN A 321 16.36 17.41 9.50
N ILE A 322 17.34 17.31 8.62
CA ILE A 322 18.69 16.84 8.93
C ILE A 322 19.66 17.99 8.69
N ARG A 323 20.61 18.15 9.60
CA ARG A 323 21.68 19.14 9.44
C ARG A 323 22.73 18.60 8.47
N SER A 324 22.95 19.29 7.35
CA SER A 324 24.03 19.00 6.40
C SER A 324 25.40 19.35 6.97
N GLU A 325 26.47 18.92 6.29
CA GLU A 325 27.85 19.20 6.68
C GLU A 325 28.18 20.69 6.76
N ASN A 326 27.60 21.50 5.86
CA ASN A 326 27.75 22.96 5.88
C ASN A 326 26.84 23.67 6.92
N GLY A 327 26.12 22.90 7.75
CA GLY A 327 25.30 23.40 8.85
C GLY A 327 23.88 23.81 8.49
N ALA A 328 23.49 23.76 7.20
CA ALA A 328 22.12 24.03 6.76
C ALA A 328 21.16 22.92 7.24
N MET A 329 19.89 23.29 7.45
CA MET A 329 18.84 22.32 7.77
C MET A 329 18.13 21.93 6.47
N LEU A 330 18.27 20.66 6.09
CA LEU A 330 17.69 20.10 4.87
C LEU A 330 16.43 19.28 5.22
N PRO A 331 15.30 19.52 4.56
CA PRO A 331 14.06 18.80 4.86
C PRO A 331 14.08 17.38 4.32
N LEU A 332 13.53 16.46 5.11
CA LEU A 332 13.14 15.14 4.63
C LEU A 332 11.81 15.22 3.91
N VAL A 333 11.74 14.61 2.73
CA VAL A 333 10.57 14.62 1.85
C VAL A 333 10.25 13.20 1.40
N ALA A 334 9.05 12.71 1.70
CA ALA A 334 8.55 11.44 1.19
C ALA A 334 8.16 11.61 -0.28
N ILE A 335 8.81 10.87 -1.19
CA ILE A 335 8.59 10.95 -2.64
C ILE A 335 7.73 9.81 -3.18
N ASP A 336 7.58 8.73 -2.41
CA ASP A 336 6.49 7.77 -2.48
C ASP A 336 6.04 7.41 -1.05
N TYR A 337 4.73 7.51 -0.80
CA TYR A 337 4.22 7.64 0.57
C TYR A 337 3.99 6.28 1.24
N PHE A 338 3.14 5.45 0.64
CA PHE A 338 2.74 4.16 1.17
C PHE A 338 2.58 3.15 0.04
N ASN A 339 3.39 2.11 0.06
CA ASN A 339 3.23 0.91 -0.75
C ASN A 339 2.99 -0.27 0.20
N ASP A 340 1.77 -0.80 0.24
CA ASP A 340 1.40 -1.94 1.10
C ASP A 340 1.71 -3.31 0.47
N GLN A 341 2.08 -3.32 -0.81
CA GLN A 341 2.65 -4.47 -1.52
C GLN A 341 4.17 -4.34 -1.58
N CYS A 342 4.86 -4.48 -0.44
CA CYS A 342 6.31 -4.27 -0.40
C CYS A 342 7.09 -5.37 -1.12
N ASP A 343 8.32 -5.02 -1.55
CA ASP A 343 9.23 -5.95 -2.21
C ASP A 343 9.61 -7.11 -1.28
N VAL A 344 9.23 -8.33 -1.67
CA VAL A 344 9.65 -9.59 -1.03
C VAL A 344 10.46 -10.47 -1.97
N HIS A 345 10.88 -9.92 -3.10
CA HIS A 345 11.89 -10.52 -3.97
C HIS A 345 13.25 -10.53 -3.26
N VAL A 346 14.17 -11.40 -3.68
CA VAL A 346 15.48 -11.51 -3.06
C VAL A 346 16.61 -10.98 -3.93
N GLN A 347 17.55 -10.30 -3.29
CA GLN A 347 18.70 -9.68 -3.94
C GLN A 347 19.62 -10.67 -4.65
N SER A 348 19.74 -11.91 -4.15
CA SER A 348 20.50 -12.98 -4.79
C SER A 348 19.99 -13.37 -6.18
N GLN A 349 18.73 -13.06 -6.49
CA GLN A 349 18.11 -13.32 -7.80
C GLN A 349 17.87 -12.04 -8.61
N TRP A 350 17.67 -10.91 -7.92
CA TRP A 350 17.32 -9.63 -8.54
C TRP A 350 18.10 -8.49 -7.86
N HIS A 351 19.05 -7.88 -8.56
CA HIS A 351 19.86 -6.76 -8.02
C HIS A 351 19.02 -5.59 -7.48
N GLY A 352 17.82 -5.40 -8.05
CA GLY A 352 16.83 -4.42 -7.63
C GLY A 352 16.07 -4.74 -6.34
N ALA A 353 16.27 -5.91 -5.73
CA ALA A 353 15.48 -6.39 -4.60
C ALA A 353 16.18 -6.21 -3.24
N PRO A 354 15.41 -6.26 -2.13
CA PRO A 354 15.96 -6.25 -0.78
C PRO A 354 16.88 -7.46 -0.48
N PRO A 355 17.78 -7.34 0.50
CA PRO A 355 18.65 -8.45 0.91
C PRO A 355 17.86 -9.70 1.32
N ASP A 356 18.35 -10.87 0.95
CA ASP A 356 17.75 -12.17 1.27
C ASP A 356 17.46 -12.36 2.77
N LEU A 357 18.38 -11.89 3.62
CA LEU A 357 18.22 -11.96 5.08
C LEU A 357 16.99 -11.16 5.56
N PHE A 358 16.72 -10.00 4.95
CA PHE A 358 15.55 -9.20 5.24
C PHE A 358 14.27 -9.96 4.84
N VAL A 359 14.21 -10.51 3.63
CA VAL A 359 13.03 -11.26 3.16
C VAL A 359 12.74 -12.47 4.06
N ASN A 360 13.78 -13.20 4.47
CA ASN A 360 13.63 -14.29 5.44
C ASN A 360 13.15 -13.82 6.82
N THR A 361 13.59 -12.63 7.25
CA THR A 361 13.13 -12.01 8.50
C THR A 361 11.65 -11.64 8.44
N VAL A 362 11.20 -11.08 7.31
CA VAL A 362 9.79 -10.75 7.07
C VAL A 362 8.92 -12.01 7.11
N ALA A 363 9.32 -13.08 6.41
CA ALA A 363 8.58 -14.35 6.42
C ALA A 363 8.46 -14.94 7.84
N ARG A 364 9.56 -14.91 8.62
CA ARG A 364 9.57 -15.33 10.03
C ARG A 364 8.58 -14.51 10.86
N ARG A 365 8.57 -13.20 10.70
CA ARG A 365 7.67 -12.31 11.45
C ARG A 365 6.20 -12.58 11.16
N PHE A 366 5.82 -12.78 9.90
CA PHE A 366 4.43 -13.12 9.55
C PHE A 366 3.99 -14.42 10.22
N ALA A 367 4.84 -15.45 10.26
CA ALA A 367 4.54 -16.69 10.97
C ALA A 367 4.47 -16.49 12.50
N GLU A 368 5.32 -15.64 13.08
CA GLU A 368 5.26 -15.29 14.51
C GLU A 368 3.97 -14.58 14.88
N HIS A 369 3.54 -13.64 14.05
CA HIS A 369 2.29 -12.92 14.24
C HIS A 369 1.07 -13.87 14.17
N ALA A 370 1.02 -14.74 13.14
CA ALA A 370 -0.03 -15.76 13.04
C ALA A 370 -0.07 -16.70 14.24
N THR A 371 1.09 -17.07 14.80
CA THR A 371 1.17 -17.89 16.02
C THR A 371 0.56 -17.17 17.22
N SER A 372 0.86 -15.88 17.39
CA SER A 372 0.29 -15.06 18.45
C SER A 372 -1.25 -14.98 18.34
N LEU A 373 -1.76 -14.76 17.13
CA LEU A 373 -3.19 -14.76 16.85
C LEU A 373 -3.86 -16.12 17.15
N SER A 374 -3.26 -17.22 16.71
CA SER A 374 -3.78 -18.57 16.97
C SER A 374 -3.88 -18.89 18.47
N ARG A 375 -2.87 -18.48 19.27
CA ARG A 375 -2.87 -18.64 20.73
C ARG A 375 -3.95 -17.81 21.43
N MET A 376 -4.12 -16.56 21.02
CA MET A 376 -5.18 -15.70 21.56
C MET A 376 -6.57 -16.27 21.28
N ASN A 377 -6.80 -16.78 20.07
CA ASN A 377 -8.08 -17.37 19.69
C ASN A 377 -8.38 -18.66 20.47
N LYS A 378 -7.38 -19.50 20.72
CA LYS A 378 -7.52 -20.70 21.58
C LYS A 378 -7.88 -20.33 23.02
N SER A 379 -7.22 -19.31 23.56
CA SER A 379 -7.48 -18.83 24.94
C SER A 379 -8.91 -18.28 25.10
N ARG A 380 -9.40 -17.53 24.10
CA ARG A 380 -10.78 -17.00 24.08
C ARG A 380 -11.88 -18.06 23.95
N LYS A 381 -11.56 -19.24 23.43
CA LYS A 381 -12.52 -20.36 23.32
C LYS A 381 -12.54 -21.25 24.56
N ALA A 382 -11.52 -21.14 25.41
CA ALA A 382 -11.34 -22.00 26.58
C ALA A 382 -11.83 -21.37 27.89
N GLY A 383 -12.00 -20.05 27.93
CA GLY A 383 -12.68 -19.32 29.01
C GLY A 383 -14.04 -18.84 28.53
#